data_AF-A0A2E5PN63-F1
#
_entry.id   AF-A0A2E5PN63-F1
#
_cell.length_a   1.000
_cell.length_b   1.000
_cell.length_c   1.000
_cell.angle_alpha   90.00
_cell.angle_beta   90.00
_cell.angle_gamma   90.00
#
_symmetry.space_group_name_H-M   'P 1'
#
loop_
_entity.id
_entity.type
_entity.pdbx_description
1 polymer ?
#
loop_
_entity_poly.entity_id
_entity_poly.type
_entity_poly.pdbx_seq_one_letter_code
_entity_poly.pdbx_strand_id
1 'polypeptide(L)'
;MSPLMLAKISNFLLERGGRAEAVDGRHSHDELQLAAAALMVEAARLDGEFGKTERAHIELILRQRFKLDTAETQLLIDAAVGAVDAIPEIYGFTRTIRDQFNHDERVVMMQMLWEVAYADGELHDYEASLLRQVAGLLYVTDKESGIARKRARECLER
;
A
#
# COMPACT_ATOMS: atom_id res chain seq x y z
N MET A 1 15.84 12.23 -9.16
CA MET A 1 15.12 12.65 -7.94
C MET A 1 15.75 13.91 -7.34
N SER A 2 14.97 14.91 -6.94
CA SER A 2 15.50 16.04 -6.17
C SER A 2 15.76 15.60 -4.72
N PRO A 3 16.88 15.97 -4.09
CA PRO A 3 17.20 15.63 -2.69
C PRO A 3 16.13 16.10 -1.67
N LEU A 4 15.21 16.95 -2.11
CA LEU A 4 14.09 17.46 -1.33
C LEU A 4 13.01 16.41 -1.02
N MET A 5 12.81 15.38 -1.86
CA MET A 5 11.73 14.39 -1.68
C MET A 5 12.02 13.42 -0.52
N LEU A 6 13.27 12.93 -0.44
CA LEU A 6 13.75 12.04 0.64
C LEU A 6 13.73 12.73 2.01
N ALA A 7 14.17 13.99 2.06
CA ALA A 7 14.12 14.78 3.28
C ALA A 7 12.69 14.97 3.78
N LYS A 8 11.71 15.14 2.87
CA LYS A 8 10.29 15.28 3.22
C LYS A 8 9.68 13.99 3.77
N ILE A 9 9.96 12.84 3.14
CA ILE A 9 9.44 11.54 3.60
C ILE A 9 10.01 11.17 4.97
N SER A 10 11.31 11.36 5.19
CA SER A 10 11.93 11.12 6.50
C SER A 10 11.47 12.11 7.58
N ASN A 11 11.31 13.40 7.24
CA ASN A 11 10.81 14.40 8.19
C ASN A 11 9.35 14.13 8.57
N PHE A 12 8.55 13.64 7.61
CA PHE A 12 7.16 13.24 7.83
C PHE A 12 7.01 12.05 8.80
N LEU A 13 7.87 11.03 8.68
CA LEU A 13 7.89 9.89 9.62
C LEU A 13 8.27 10.30 11.06
N LEU A 14 9.04 11.39 11.22
CA LEU A 14 9.44 11.94 12.52
C LEU A 14 8.37 12.88 13.13
N GLU A 15 7.45 13.44 12.34
CA GLU A 15 6.51 14.50 12.76
C GLU A 15 5.11 14.03 13.20
N ARG A 16 4.86 12.72 13.38
CA ARG A 16 3.57 12.19 13.92
C ARG A 16 3.37 12.46 15.43
N GLY A 17 3.51 13.71 15.83
CA GLY A 17 3.25 14.23 17.17
C GLY A 17 2.59 15.60 17.20
N GLY A 18 1.97 16.09 16.11
CA GLY A 18 1.33 17.41 16.15
C GLY A 18 0.57 17.81 14.90
N ARG A 19 -0.76 17.85 15.04
CA ARG A 19 -1.76 18.69 14.33
C ARG A 19 -1.27 19.51 13.11
N ALA A 20 -1.70 19.06 11.94
CA ALA A 20 -2.07 19.80 10.72
C ALA A 20 -1.29 21.08 10.37
N GLU A 21 -0.54 21.03 9.26
CA GLU A 21 -0.62 22.06 8.21
C GLU A 21 -0.53 21.41 6.81
N ALA A 22 -1.65 21.42 6.10
CA ALA A 22 -1.71 21.06 4.69
C ALA A 22 -1.12 22.20 3.85
N VAL A 23 0.16 22.09 3.50
CA VAL A 23 0.79 22.98 2.52
C VAL A 23 1.12 22.15 1.28
N ASP A 24 0.44 22.44 0.17
CA ASP A 24 0.61 21.88 -1.18
C ASP A 24 0.03 20.46 -1.37
N GLY A 25 -0.88 20.28 -2.33
CA GLY A 25 -1.54 18.98 -2.65
C GLY A 25 -0.60 17.85 -3.07
N ARG A 26 0.70 18.12 -3.12
CA ARG A 26 1.76 17.10 -3.19
C ARG A 26 1.93 16.32 -1.89
N HIS A 27 1.78 16.97 -0.72
CA HIS A 27 1.92 16.30 0.57
C HIS A 27 0.85 15.21 0.74
N SER A 28 -0.40 15.47 0.35
CA SER A 28 -1.46 14.44 0.39
C SER A 28 -1.19 13.30 -0.60
N HIS A 29 -0.64 13.60 -1.78
CA HIS A 29 -0.31 12.60 -2.79
C HIS A 29 0.82 11.67 -2.33
N ASP A 30 1.89 12.22 -1.75
CA ASP A 30 3.01 11.43 -1.22
C ASP A 30 2.55 10.59 -0.01
N GLU A 31 1.69 11.14 0.85
CA GLU A 31 1.06 10.41 1.98
C GLU A 31 0.21 9.22 1.51
N LEU A 32 -0.54 9.40 0.42
CA LEU A 32 -1.38 8.37 -0.17
C LEU A 32 -0.56 7.24 -0.79
N GLN A 33 0.49 7.61 -1.53
CA GLN A 33 1.43 6.64 -2.09
C GLN A 33 2.11 5.83 -0.98
N LEU A 34 2.56 6.50 0.09
CA LEU A 34 3.19 5.86 1.24
C LEU A 34 2.21 4.93 1.96
N ALA A 35 0.97 5.36 2.19
CA ALA A 35 -0.06 4.53 2.83
C ALA A 35 -0.41 3.29 2.00
N ALA A 36 -0.54 3.44 0.67
CA ALA A 36 -0.79 2.32 -0.23
C ALA A 36 0.37 1.33 -0.23
N ALA A 37 1.61 1.82 -0.36
CA ALA A 37 2.80 1.00 -0.33
C ALA A 37 2.97 0.29 1.02
N ALA A 38 2.70 0.97 2.14
CA ALA A 38 2.80 0.40 3.48
C ALA A 38 1.78 -0.71 3.71
N LEU A 39 0.53 -0.58 3.23
CA LEU A 39 -0.43 -1.70 3.30
C LEU A 39 -0.01 -2.89 2.43
N MET A 40 0.60 -2.65 1.27
CA MET A 40 1.12 -3.73 0.44
C MET A 40 2.29 -4.46 1.11
N VAL A 41 3.21 -3.71 1.74
CA VAL A 41 4.33 -4.28 2.50
C VAL A 41 3.83 -5.05 3.73
N GLU A 42 2.84 -4.52 4.45
CA GLU A 42 2.21 -5.20 5.59
C GLU A 42 1.59 -6.53 5.15
N ALA A 43 0.85 -6.54 4.03
CA ALA A 43 0.26 -7.75 3.49
C ALA A 43 1.32 -8.80 3.12
N ALA A 44 2.41 -8.37 2.48
CA ALA A 44 3.51 -9.23 2.06
C ALA A 44 4.40 -9.77 3.18
N ARG A 45 4.20 -9.35 4.44
CA ARG A 45 5.01 -9.76 5.61
C ARG A 45 4.29 -10.71 6.56
N LEU A 46 3.00 -10.97 6.33
CA LEU A 46 2.17 -11.64 7.32
C LEU A 46 2.54 -13.10 7.57
N ASP A 47 3.16 -13.76 6.61
CA ASP A 47 3.57 -15.17 6.67
C ASP A 47 5.08 -15.36 6.90
N GLY A 48 5.87 -14.28 6.85
CA GLY A 48 7.32 -14.36 7.01
C GLY A 48 8.10 -13.11 6.60
N GLU A 49 9.26 -13.32 5.99
CA GLU A 49 10.15 -12.24 5.58
C GLU A 49 9.71 -11.64 4.25
N PHE A 50 9.67 -10.30 4.17
CA PHE A 50 9.51 -9.58 2.92
C PHE A 50 10.71 -9.82 2.01
N GLY A 51 10.53 -10.67 1.00
CA GLY A 51 11.57 -11.14 0.11
C GLY A 51 11.70 -10.32 -1.18
N LYS A 52 12.57 -10.81 -2.06
CA LYS A 52 12.82 -10.17 -3.36
C LYS A 52 11.64 -10.30 -4.32
N THR A 53 10.87 -11.38 -4.20
CA THR A 53 9.72 -11.66 -5.08
C THR A 53 8.60 -10.67 -4.81
N GLU A 54 8.21 -10.54 -3.55
CA GLU A 54 7.16 -9.63 -3.09
C GLU A 54 7.56 -8.18 -3.39
N ARG A 55 8.83 -7.83 -3.13
CA ARG A 55 9.35 -6.50 -3.45
C ARG A 55 9.28 -6.16 -4.94
N ALA A 56 9.65 -7.10 -5.81
CA ALA A 56 9.57 -6.89 -7.25
C ALA A 56 8.11 -6.75 -7.72
N HIS A 57 7.19 -7.49 -7.11
CA HIS A 57 5.78 -7.42 -7.42
C HIS A 57 5.16 -6.07 -7.01
N ILE A 58 5.44 -5.61 -5.78
CA ILE A 58 5.04 -4.30 -5.30
C ILE A 58 5.64 -3.19 -6.17
N GLU A 59 6.90 -3.31 -6.60
CA GLU A 59 7.53 -2.34 -7.51
C GLU A 59 6.74 -2.22 -8.83
N LEU A 60 6.34 -3.36 -9.41
CA LEU A 60 5.57 -3.37 -10.66
C LEU A 60 4.21 -2.66 -10.47
N ILE A 61 3.47 -3.01 -9.43
CA ILE A 61 2.14 -2.44 -9.12
C ILE A 61 2.25 -0.93 -8.92
N LEU A 62 3.18 -0.47 -8.08
CA LEU A 62 3.35 0.94 -7.75
C LEU A 62 3.72 1.77 -8.99
N ARG A 63 4.64 1.27 -9.83
CA ARG A 63 5.04 1.95 -11.08
C ARG A 63 3.87 2.10 -12.02
N GLN A 64 3.06 1.06 -12.19
CA GLN A 64 1.90 1.11 -13.08
C GLN A 64 0.82 2.04 -12.54
N ARG A 65 0.53 1.97 -11.23
CA ARG A 65 -0.58 2.71 -10.62
C ARG A 65 -0.28 4.19 -10.44
N PHE A 66 0.92 4.52 -9.98
CA PHE A 66 1.33 5.89 -9.63
C PHE A 66 2.23 6.54 -10.68
N LYS A 67 2.58 5.83 -11.76
CA LYS A 67 3.43 6.31 -12.87
C LYS A 67 4.81 6.79 -12.40
N LEU A 68 5.36 6.11 -11.39
CA LEU A 68 6.67 6.39 -10.82
C LEU A 68 7.80 5.75 -11.64
N ASP A 69 8.99 6.35 -11.61
CA ASP A 69 10.19 5.71 -12.12
C ASP A 69 10.73 4.64 -11.15
N THR A 70 11.72 3.87 -11.59
CA THR A 70 12.34 2.79 -10.79
C THR A 70 12.95 3.30 -9.49
N ALA A 71 13.65 4.44 -9.51
CA ALA A 71 14.31 4.97 -8.33
C ALA A 71 13.30 5.53 -7.33
N GLU A 72 12.28 6.25 -7.81
CA GLU A 72 11.18 6.76 -6.99
C GLU A 72 10.41 5.61 -6.33
N THR A 73 10.14 4.54 -7.07
CA THR A 73 9.41 3.38 -6.53
C THR A 73 10.21 2.64 -5.46
N GLN A 74 11.50 2.43 -5.69
CA GLN A 74 12.36 1.77 -4.70
C GLN A 74 12.42 2.56 -3.39
N LEU A 75 12.52 3.88 -3.49
CA LEU A 75 12.52 4.76 -2.32
C LEU A 75 11.18 4.79 -1.59
N LEU A 76 10.07 4.75 -2.33
CA LEU A 76 8.73 4.63 -1.74
C LEU A 76 8.57 3.32 -0.98
N ILE A 77 9.06 2.21 -1.54
CA ILE A 77 9.04 0.90 -0.88
C ILE A 77 9.91 0.93 0.38
N ASP A 78 11.12 1.48 0.31
CA ASP A 78 12.02 1.55 1.47
C ASP A 78 11.42 2.41 2.59
N ALA A 79 10.75 3.52 2.24
CA ALA A 79 10.00 4.34 3.20
C ALA A 79 8.80 3.59 3.79
N ALA A 80 8.08 2.81 2.99
CA ALA A 80 6.96 1.99 3.44
C ALA A 80 7.41 0.89 4.42
N VAL A 81 8.54 0.21 4.13
CA VAL A 81 9.17 -0.75 5.05
C VAL A 81 9.51 -0.08 6.37
N GLY A 82 10.19 1.08 6.33
CA GLY A 82 10.52 1.84 7.54
C GLY A 82 9.28 2.30 8.33
N ALA A 83 8.20 2.67 7.65
CA ALA A 83 6.95 3.06 8.29
C ALA A 83 6.28 1.87 9.00
N VAL A 84 6.25 0.70 8.35
CA VAL A 84 5.71 -0.54 8.93
C VAL A 84 6.55 -1.01 10.12
N ASP A 85 7.88 -0.95 10.02
CA ASP A 85 8.79 -1.34 11.10
C ASP A 85 8.69 -0.42 12.32
N ALA A 86 8.37 0.87 12.12
CA ALA A 86 8.24 1.82 13.21
C ALA A 86 6.99 1.56 14.07
N ILE A 87 5.82 1.41 13.44
CA ILE A 87 4.56 1.06 14.11
C ILE A 87 3.64 0.33 13.10
N PRO A 88 3.19 -0.90 13.37
CA PRO A 88 2.15 -1.55 12.57
C PRO A 88 0.82 -0.83 12.73
N GLU A 89 0.51 0.12 11.83
CA GLU A 89 -0.69 0.96 11.94
C GLU A 89 -1.56 0.90 10.68
N ILE A 90 -2.12 -0.29 10.42
CA ILE A 90 -3.11 -0.52 9.35
C ILE A 90 -4.25 0.51 9.41
N TYR A 91 -4.68 0.93 10.60
CA TYR A 91 -5.72 1.96 10.77
C TYR A 91 -5.33 3.33 10.23
N GLY A 92 -4.07 3.74 10.39
CA GLY A 92 -3.55 5.01 9.88
C GLY A 92 -3.52 5.01 8.35
N PHE A 93 -2.96 3.96 7.77
CA PHE A 93 -2.87 3.82 6.31
C PHE A 93 -4.24 3.71 5.64
N THR A 94 -5.13 2.87 6.19
CA THR A 94 -6.49 2.73 5.65
C THR A 94 -7.30 4.02 5.79
N ARG A 95 -7.10 4.80 6.86
CA ARG A 95 -7.70 6.14 6.99
C ARG A 95 -7.22 7.08 5.89
N THR A 96 -5.91 7.19 5.67
CA THR A 96 -5.35 8.04 4.61
C THR A 96 -5.88 7.65 3.24
N ILE A 97 -5.93 6.36 2.93
CA ILE A 97 -6.47 5.86 1.66
C ILE A 97 -7.96 6.17 1.55
N ARG A 98 -8.75 5.88 2.59
CA ARG A 98 -10.20 6.11 2.56
C ARG A 98 -10.55 7.59 2.38
N ASP A 99 -9.80 8.47 3.01
CA ASP A 99 -10.08 9.91 3.00
C ASP A 99 -9.69 10.55 1.64
N GLN A 100 -8.81 9.91 0.86
CA GLN A 100 -8.30 10.44 -0.41
C GLN A 100 -8.78 9.71 -1.67
N PHE A 101 -9.03 8.41 -1.60
CA PHE A 101 -9.56 7.61 -2.71
C PHE A 101 -11.08 7.63 -2.76
N ASN A 102 -11.64 7.73 -3.96
CA ASN A 102 -13.05 7.45 -4.18
C ASN A 102 -13.35 5.95 -4.01
N HIS A 103 -14.63 5.57 -4.09
CA HIS A 103 -15.03 4.16 -3.88
C HIS A 103 -14.39 3.19 -4.88
N ASP A 104 -14.43 3.50 -6.17
CA ASP A 104 -13.86 2.63 -7.20
C ASP A 104 -12.35 2.46 -7.02
N GLU A 105 -11.66 3.53 -6.61
CA GLU A 105 -10.23 3.49 -6.29
C GLU A 105 -9.92 2.62 -5.08
N ARG A 106 -10.81 2.56 -4.07
CA ARG A 106 -10.68 1.65 -2.93
C ARG A 106 -10.90 0.19 -3.34
N VAL A 107 -11.79 -0.07 -4.30
CA VAL A 107 -11.94 -1.42 -4.88
C VAL A 107 -10.68 -1.82 -5.66
N VAL A 108 -10.08 -0.89 -6.42
CA VAL A 108 -8.79 -1.13 -7.08
C VAL A 108 -7.66 -1.34 -6.06
N MET A 109 -7.65 -0.61 -4.94
CA MET A 109 -6.70 -0.85 -3.85
C MET A 109 -6.84 -2.27 -3.30
N MET A 110 -8.07 -2.76 -3.10
CA MET A 110 -8.29 -4.14 -2.70
C MET A 110 -7.77 -5.14 -3.74
N GLN A 111 -7.91 -4.85 -5.04
CA GLN A 111 -7.33 -5.70 -6.08
C GLN A 111 -5.80 -5.77 -5.95
N MET A 112 -5.11 -4.64 -5.81
CA MET A 112 -3.65 -4.60 -5.68
C MET A 112 -3.18 -5.38 -4.43
N LEU A 113 -3.91 -5.28 -3.33
CA LEU A 113 -3.60 -6.06 -2.12
C LEU A 113 -3.78 -7.57 -2.33
N TRP A 114 -4.80 -7.97 -3.08
CA TRP A 114 -4.96 -9.37 -3.49
C TRP A 114 -3.84 -9.83 -4.42
N GLU A 115 -3.35 -9.00 -5.35
CA GLU A 115 -2.22 -9.34 -6.22
C GLU A 115 -0.96 -9.63 -5.40
N VAL A 116 -0.68 -8.79 -4.40
CA VAL A 116 0.46 -8.99 -3.48
C VAL A 116 0.32 -10.27 -2.66
N ALA A 117 -0.84 -10.50 -2.05
CA ALA A 117 -1.10 -11.71 -1.24
C ALA A 117 -1.23 -13.01 -2.05
N TYR A 118 -1.10 -12.93 -3.38
CA TYR A 118 -1.08 -14.09 -4.28
C TYR A 118 0.22 -14.19 -5.07
N ALA A 119 1.20 -13.32 -4.79
CA ALA A 119 2.39 -13.18 -5.61
C ALA A 119 3.24 -14.46 -5.65
N ASP A 120 3.19 -15.29 -4.61
CA ASP A 120 3.85 -16.59 -4.53
C ASP A 120 2.98 -17.78 -4.98
N GLY A 121 1.70 -17.52 -5.29
CA GLY A 121 0.72 -18.50 -5.75
C GLY A 121 -0.11 -19.16 -4.66
N GLU A 122 0.19 -18.91 -3.38
CA GLU A 122 -0.59 -19.40 -2.24
C GLU A 122 -1.26 -18.23 -1.51
N LEU A 123 -2.28 -18.51 -0.70
CA LEU A 123 -2.90 -17.49 0.17
C LEU A 123 -3.01 -18.09 1.56
N HIS A 124 -2.34 -17.47 2.51
CA HIS A 124 -2.33 -17.89 3.90
C HIS A 124 -3.52 -17.31 4.67
N ASP A 125 -3.93 -18.02 5.74
CA ASP A 125 -5.09 -17.62 6.55
C ASP A 125 -4.92 -16.23 7.19
N TYR A 126 -3.69 -15.86 7.55
CA TYR A 126 -3.35 -14.55 8.11
C TYR A 126 -3.54 -13.42 7.10
N GLU A 127 -3.08 -13.61 5.86
CA GLU A 127 -3.27 -12.66 4.76
C GLU A 127 -4.76 -12.52 4.42
N ALA A 128 -5.47 -13.64 4.32
CA ALA A 128 -6.91 -13.63 4.09
C ALA A 128 -7.67 -12.90 5.20
N SER A 129 -7.20 -13.01 6.45
CA SER A 129 -7.76 -12.29 7.60
C SER A 129 -7.49 -10.78 7.51
N LEU A 130 -6.25 -10.39 7.21
CA LEU A 130 -5.89 -8.97 7.00
C LEU A 130 -6.72 -8.35 5.88
N LEU A 131 -6.83 -9.02 4.73
CA LEU A 131 -7.55 -8.45 3.58
C LEU A 131 -9.04 -8.30 3.83
N ARG A 132 -9.65 -9.19 4.63
CA ARG A 132 -11.03 -8.98 5.12
C ARG A 132 -11.13 -7.77 6.05
N GLN A 133 -10.17 -7.61 6.97
CA GLN A 133 -10.13 -6.45 7.87
C GLN A 133 -9.97 -5.14 7.09
N VAL A 134 -9.03 -5.09 6.14
CA VAL A 134 -8.76 -3.93 5.29
C VAL A 134 -9.98 -3.59 4.42
N ALA A 135 -10.66 -4.58 3.83
CA ALA A 135 -11.90 -4.34 3.09
C ALA A 135 -12.96 -3.62 3.94
N GLY A 136 -13.15 -4.06 5.19
CA GLY A 136 -14.04 -3.39 6.14
C GLY A 136 -13.62 -1.95 6.44
N LEU A 137 -12.33 -1.70 6.67
CA LEU A 137 -11.79 -0.36 6.95
C LEU A 137 -11.89 0.60 5.75
N LEU A 138 -11.78 0.05 4.54
CA LEU A 138 -11.93 0.80 3.30
C LEU A 138 -13.40 0.93 2.85
N TYR A 139 -14.37 0.37 3.60
CA TYR A 139 -15.78 0.31 3.21
C TYR A 139 -15.99 -0.29 1.81
N VAL A 140 -15.27 -1.38 1.54
CA VAL A 140 -15.45 -2.24 0.36
C VAL A 140 -16.23 -3.47 0.80
N THR A 141 -17.31 -3.80 0.11
CA THR A 141 -18.14 -4.94 0.47
C THR A 141 -17.44 -6.27 0.19
N ASP A 142 -17.83 -7.35 0.87
CA ASP A 142 -17.31 -8.70 0.62
C ASP A 142 -17.47 -9.11 -0.85
N LYS A 143 -18.58 -8.69 -1.49
CA LYS A 143 -18.85 -8.96 -2.90
C LYS A 143 -17.83 -8.26 -3.80
N GLU A 144 -17.57 -6.98 -3.57
CA GLU A 144 -16.59 -6.20 -4.33
C GLU A 144 -15.17 -6.73 -4.12
N SER A 145 -14.82 -7.05 -2.87
CA SER A 145 -13.54 -7.66 -2.52
C SER A 145 -13.36 -9.02 -3.23
N GLY A 146 -14.41 -9.85 -3.28
CA GLY A 146 -14.40 -11.11 -4.02
C GLY A 146 -14.21 -10.94 -5.53
N ILE A 147 -14.82 -9.91 -6.13
CA ILE A 147 -14.61 -9.56 -7.55
C ILE A 147 -13.17 -9.06 -7.77
N ALA A 148 -12.66 -8.20 -6.89
CA ALA A 148 -11.29 -7.71 -6.95
C ALA A 148 -10.27 -8.86 -6.85
N ARG A 149 -10.50 -9.81 -5.93
CA ARG A 149 -9.69 -11.04 -5.82
C ARG A 149 -9.67 -11.86 -7.11
N LYS A 150 -10.82 -12.00 -7.78
CA LYS A 150 -10.89 -12.71 -9.06
C LYS A 150 -10.04 -12.02 -10.12
N ARG A 151 -10.13 -10.69 -10.22
CA ARG A 151 -9.32 -9.89 -11.16
C ARG A 151 -7.83 -9.97 -10.88
N ALA A 152 -7.43 -9.92 -9.60
CA ALA A 152 -6.04 -10.06 -9.18
C ALA A 152 -5.43 -11.37 -9.71
N ARG A 153 -6.12 -12.49 -9.52
CA ARG A 153 -5.69 -13.80 -10.03
C ARG A 153 -5.57 -13.83 -11.55
N GLU A 154 -6.56 -13.29 -12.26
CA GLU A 154 -6.51 -13.17 -13.73
C GLU A 154 -5.34 -12.30 -14.22
N CYS A 155 -4.87 -11.35 -13.40
CA CYS A 155 -3.72 -10.49 -13.72
C CYS A 155 -2.39 -11.22 -13.51
N LEU A 156 -2.30 -12.10 -12.51
CA LEU A 156 -1.12 -12.93 -12.22
C LEU A 156 -0.92 -14.08 -13.22
N GLU A 157 -1.99 -14.55 -13.84
CA GLU A 157 -1.95 -15.63 -14.85
C GLU A 157 -1.51 -15.16 -16.26
N ARG A 158 -1.19 -13.87 -16.44
CA ARG A 158 -0.82 -13.25 -17.72
C ARG A 158 0.66 -12.95 -17.85
#